data_AF-A0A6A6HWM3-F1
#
_entry.id   AF-A0A6A6HWM3-F1
#
_cell.length_a   1.000
_cell.length_b   1.000
_cell.length_c   1.000
_cell.angle_alpha   90.00
_cell.angle_beta   90.00
_cell.angle_gamma   90.00
#
_symmetry.space_group_name_H-M   'P 1'
#
loop_
_entity.id
_entity.type
_entity.pdbx_description
1 polymer ?
#
loop_
_entity_poly.entity_id
_entity_poly.type
_entity_poly.pdbx_seq_one_letter_code
_entity_poly.pdbx_strand_id
1 'polypeptide(L)'
;MKSLIFLSLLALAAAAPLEIRQSTTRNELEDGSSSSCPEAILIFARGSTEAGNMGALTGPPLANALEAHYGAANVWVQGVGGPYTADLASNFLPGGTSQAAIAEAVRLFNEANTKCPNSDVVAGGYSQGSAVIAGAIPDLSAAVRAQVKGIVVFGYTQNEQNGGGIPSYPQDDLEVFCADGDLVCDGTLIITPAHLTYSDDAAGPAAEFLESKIGHVVRSGTTLHIAGWMGDDPETGAIVPGGIEAQTEQAIKNIKACLEAAGSSLDKAVRTRIYIMDMDEFRKVDAVWGKWFEEPYPVSTCVQISGLAKEGALVELEVVAEA
;
A
#
# COMPACT_ATOMS: atom_id res chain seq x y z
N MET A 1 -17.97 -61.63 43.34
CA MET A 1 -16.94 -61.31 42.33
C MET A 1 -17.59 -60.54 41.19
N LYS A 2 -17.29 -59.24 41.08
CA LYS A 2 -17.28 -58.37 39.88
C LYS A 2 -17.60 -56.93 40.30
N SER A 3 -16.56 -56.19 40.70
CA SER A 3 -16.60 -54.73 40.76
C SER A 3 -16.65 -54.21 39.32
N LEU A 4 -17.64 -53.40 38.98
CA LEU A 4 -17.60 -52.56 37.79
C LEU A 4 -17.07 -51.18 38.20
N ILE A 5 -15.86 -50.88 37.74
CA ILE A 5 -15.26 -49.54 37.78
C ILE A 5 -15.85 -48.78 36.58
N PHE A 6 -16.65 -47.75 36.84
CA PHE A 6 -17.04 -46.78 35.82
C PHE A 6 -15.87 -45.81 35.62
N LEU A 7 -15.11 -46.00 34.54
CA LEU A 7 -14.10 -45.05 34.09
C LEU A 7 -14.80 -43.96 33.28
N SER A 8 -15.03 -42.79 33.87
CA SER A 8 -15.52 -41.62 33.14
C SER A 8 -14.39 -41.11 32.24
N LEU A 9 -14.51 -41.32 30.93
CA LEU A 9 -13.69 -40.62 29.95
C LEU A 9 -14.10 -39.14 29.97
N LEU A 10 -13.29 -38.29 30.60
CA LEU A 10 -13.33 -36.85 30.36
C LEU A 10 -12.73 -36.64 28.96
N ALA A 11 -13.58 -36.34 27.98
CA ALA A 11 -13.11 -35.81 26.71
C ALA A 11 -12.58 -34.39 26.97
N LEU A 12 -11.26 -34.21 27.02
CA LEU A 12 -10.68 -32.90 26.82
C LEU A 12 -10.98 -32.50 25.38
N ALA A 13 -11.99 -31.64 25.19
CA ALA A 13 -12.10 -30.87 23.98
C ALA A 13 -10.87 -29.96 23.92
N ALA A 14 -9.91 -30.31 23.06
CA ALA A 14 -8.86 -29.39 22.68
C ALA A 14 -9.56 -28.21 22.00
N ALA A 15 -9.47 -27.03 22.60
CA ALA A 15 -9.87 -25.80 21.93
C ALA A 15 -8.95 -25.64 20.71
N ALA A 16 -9.50 -25.84 19.52
CA ALA A 16 -8.85 -25.35 18.32
C ALA A 16 -8.70 -23.82 18.44
N PRO A 17 -7.60 -23.22 17.98
CA PRO A 17 -7.52 -21.77 17.89
C PRO A 17 -8.73 -21.27 17.08
N LEU A 18 -9.32 -20.16 17.51
CA LEU A 18 -10.35 -19.47 16.73
C LEU A 18 -9.73 -19.22 15.33
N GLU A 19 -10.21 -19.91 14.30
CA GLU A 19 -10.09 -19.36 12.95
C GLU A 19 -10.69 -17.97 13.02
N ILE A 20 -9.85 -16.94 12.82
CA ILE A 20 -10.35 -15.60 12.51
C ILE A 20 -11.33 -15.82 11.37
N ARG A 21 -12.61 -15.50 11.61
CA ARG A 21 -13.68 -15.68 10.64
C ARG A 21 -13.32 -14.84 9.41
N GLN A 22 -12.64 -15.43 8.44
CA GLN A 22 -12.21 -14.74 7.23
C GLN A 22 -13.48 -14.35 6.47
N SER A 23 -13.78 -13.05 6.47
CA SER A 23 -14.92 -12.56 5.70
C SER A 23 -14.53 -12.50 4.24
N THR A 24 -15.26 -13.24 3.40
CA THR A 24 -15.12 -13.19 1.94
C THR A 24 -15.74 -11.92 1.35
N THR A 25 -16.46 -11.13 2.16
CA THR A 25 -17.10 -9.87 1.76
C THR A 25 -16.72 -8.73 2.70
N ARG A 26 -16.21 -7.63 2.16
CA ARG A 26 -15.76 -6.43 2.89
C ARG A 26 -16.19 -5.18 2.11
N ASN A 27 -16.81 -4.22 2.79
CA ASN A 27 -17.46 -3.03 2.19
C ASN A 27 -17.21 -1.76 3.00
N GLU A 28 -16.12 -1.71 3.77
CA GLU A 28 -15.86 -0.65 4.73
C GLU A 28 -15.71 0.73 4.05
N LEU A 29 -15.20 0.78 2.81
CA LEU A 29 -15.17 2.03 2.06
C LEU A 29 -16.58 2.51 1.75
N GLU A 30 -17.46 1.65 1.25
CA GLU A 30 -18.84 2.01 0.88
C GLU A 30 -19.67 2.39 2.12
N ASP A 31 -19.59 1.58 3.18
CA ASP A 31 -20.35 1.74 4.42
C ASP A 31 -19.77 2.86 5.33
N GLY A 32 -18.49 3.20 5.13
CA GLY A 32 -17.76 4.18 5.92
C GLY A 32 -18.25 5.62 5.77
N SER A 33 -18.02 6.43 6.80
CA SER A 33 -18.36 7.85 6.81
C SER A 33 -17.13 8.74 6.61
N SER A 34 -17.26 9.81 5.82
CA SER A 34 -16.20 10.81 5.63
C SER A 34 -15.82 11.58 6.89
N SER A 35 -16.60 11.46 7.98
CA SER A 35 -16.26 12.02 9.29
C SER A 35 -15.32 11.13 10.11
N SER A 36 -15.06 9.90 9.65
CA SER A 36 -14.28 8.89 10.35
C SER A 36 -13.36 8.15 9.38
N CYS A 37 -12.64 8.90 8.55
CA CYS A 37 -11.71 8.33 7.58
C CYS A 37 -10.59 7.54 8.27
N PRO A 38 -10.22 6.37 7.71
CA PRO A 38 -9.15 5.53 8.23
C PRO A 38 -7.78 6.13 7.88
N GLU A 39 -6.72 5.54 8.41
CA GLU A 39 -5.36 5.85 7.95
C GLU A 39 -5.16 5.31 6.53
N ALA A 40 -5.56 4.05 6.30
CA ALA A 40 -5.42 3.39 5.02
C ALA A 40 -6.75 2.80 4.50
N ILE A 41 -6.88 2.73 3.17
CA ILE A 41 -7.97 2.06 2.48
C ILE A 41 -7.36 1.00 1.55
N LEU A 42 -7.65 -0.28 1.82
CA LEU A 42 -7.32 -1.39 0.93
C LEU A 42 -8.48 -1.64 -0.04
N ILE A 43 -8.24 -1.49 -1.33
CA ILE A 43 -9.16 -1.93 -2.40
C ILE A 43 -8.64 -3.22 -3.03
N PHE A 44 -9.42 -4.30 -2.96
CA PHE A 44 -8.97 -5.62 -3.38
C PHE A 44 -9.89 -6.29 -4.41
N ALA A 45 -9.33 -6.84 -5.49
CA ALA A 45 -10.06 -7.63 -6.47
C ALA A 45 -9.67 -9.13 -6.37
N ARG A 46 -10.66 -9.97 -6.04
CA ARG A 46 -10.49 -11.43 -5.92
C ARG A 46 -10.17 -12.14 -7.25
N GLY A 47 -9.80 -13.41 -7.18
CA GLY A 47 -9.59 -14.27 -8.34
C GLY A 47 -10.89 -14.86 -8.91
N SER A 48 -10.78 -15.45 -10.11
CA SER A 48 -11.91 -16.09 -10.78
C SER A 48 -12.55 -17.15 -9.88
N THR A 49 -13.88 -17.22 -9.89
CA THR A 49 -14.72 -18.18 -9.13
C THR A 49 -14.72 -18.02 -7.61
N GLU A 50 -13.91 -17.12 -7.05
CA GLU A 50 -13.91 -16.89 -5.60
C GLU A 50 -15.22 -16.26 -5.12
N ALA A 51 -15.62 -16.59 -3.89
CA ALA A 51 -16.85 -16.10 -3.28
C ALA A 51 -16.72 -14.67 -2.75
N GLY A 52 -17.86 -13.99 -2.56
CA GLY A 52 -17.91 -12.63 -2.02
C GLY A 52 -17.22 -11.62 -2.95
N ASN A 53 -16.61 -10.58 -2.38
CA ASN A 53 -15.85 -9.57 -3.12
C ASN A 53 -14.34 -9.56 -2.79
N MET A 54 -13.91 -10.24 -1.71
CA MET A 54 -12.51 -10.41 -1.32
C MET A 54 -11.93 -11.78 -1.70
N GLY A 55 -12.78 -12.77 -1.94
CA GLY A 55 -12.34 -14.15 -2.08
C GLY A 55 -11.89 -14.77 -0.75
N ALA A 56 -11.13 -15.85 -0.83
CA ALA A 56 -10.67 -16.63 0.32
C ALA A 56 -9.15 -16.83 0.36
N LEU A 57 -8.46 -16.74 -0.78
CA LEU A 57 -7.04 -17.10 -0.86
C LEU A 57 -6.09 -15.98 -0.42
N THR A 58 -6.13 -14.83 -1.07
CA THR A 58 -5.13 -13.75 -0.88
C THR A 58 -5.74 -12.49 -0.27
N GLY A 59 -7.00 -12.18 -0.60
CA GLY A 59 -7.69 -11.00 -0.09
C GLY A 59 -7.79 -10.95 1.44
N PRO A 60 -8.41 -11.95 2.11
CA PRO A 60 -8.51 -11.94 3.56
C PRO A 60 -7.16 -11.99 4.29
N PRO A 61 -6.17 -12.81 3.91
CA PRO A 61 -4.85 -12.77 4.56
C PRO A 61 -4.16 -11.40 4.47
N LEU A 62 -4.18 -10.75 3.30
CA LEU A 62 -3.62 -9.41 3.12
C LEU A 62 -4.34 -8.37 4.00
N ALA A 63 -5.67 -8.39 3.98
CA ALA A 63 -6.48 -7.50 4.80
C ALA A 63 -6.20 -7.69 6.30
N ASN A 64 -6.15 -8.94 6.76
CA ASN A 64 -5.89 -9.26 8.17
C ASN A 64 -4.50 -8.80 8.62
N ALA A 65 -3.48 -8.90 7.75
CA ALA A 65 -2.12 -8.45 8.07
C ALA A 65 -2.07 -6.92 8.27
N LEU A 66 -2.64 -6.16 7.33
CA LEU A 66 -2.75 -4.70 7.45
C LEU A 66 -3.54 -4.28 8.70
N GLU A 67 -4.68 -4.95 8.98
CA GLU A 67 -5.48 -4.69 10.18
C GLU A 67 -4.75 -5.05 11.48
N ALA A 68 -3.89 -6.06 11.46
CA ALA A 68 -3.07 -6.43 12.60
C ALA A 68 -1.99 -5.38 12.88
N HIS A 69 -1.45 -4.74 11.84
CA HIS A 69 -0.46 -3.68 11.96
C HIS A 69 -1.06 -2.34 12.42
N TYR A 70 -2.03 -1.82 11.68
CA TYR A 70 -2.60 -0.47 11.90
C TYR A 70 -3.79 -0.46 12.87
N GLY A 71 -4.36 -1.63 13.15
CA GLY A 71 -5.63 -1.80 13.86
C GLY A 71 -6.82 -1.72 12.91
N ALA A 72 -7.77 -2.64 13.06
CA ALA A 72 -8.96 -2.74 12.18
C ALA A 72 -9.85 -1.47 12.13
N ALA A 73 -9.73 -0.55 13.08
CA ALA A 73 -10.44 0.73 13.03
C ALA A 73 -9.78 1.77 12.10
N ASN A 74 -8.49 1.59 11.78
CA ASN A 74 -7.67 2.50 10.98
C ASN A 74 -7.41 1.97 9.57
N VAL A 75 -8.01 0.84 9.19
CA VAL A 75 -7.95 0.29 7.83
C VAL A 75 -9.36 0.02 7.36
N TRP A 76 -9.78 0.67 6.28
CA TRP A 76 -10.97 0.23 5.55
C TRP A 76 -10.57 -0.79 4.51
N VAL A 77 -11.27 -1.92 4.48
CA VAL A 77 -11.08 -2.97 3.48
C VAL A 77 -12.27 -2.95 2.54
N GLN A 78 -12.03 -3.01 1.23
CA GLN A 78 -13.09 -2.93 0.25
C GLN A 78 -12.81 -3.93 -0.86
N GLY A 79 -13.69 -4.92 -1.00
CA GLY A 79 -13.64 -5.82 -2.15
C GLY A 79 -14.30 -5.19 -3.37
N VAL A 80 -13.73 -5.43 -4.55
CA VAL A 80 -14.36 -5.09 -5.83
C VAL A 80 -15.50 -6.08 -6.08
N GLY A 81 -16.73 -5.61 -5.96
CA GLY A 81 -17.95 -6.40 -6.09
C GLY A 81 -18.79 -5.97 -7.29
N GLY A 82 -20.10 -5.85 -7.08
CA GLY A 82 -21.05 -5.31 -8.06
C GLY A 82 -20.96 -6.02 -9.42
N PRO A 83 -20.61 -5.31 -10.51
CA PRO A 83 -20.47 -5.92 -11.85
C PRO A 83 -19.26 -6.86 -11.97
N TYR A 84 -18.32 -6.85 -11.02
CA TYR A 84 -17.22 -7.80 -10.99
C TYR A 84 -17.65 -9.16 -10.42
N THR A 85 -18.17 -10.02 -11.30
CA THR A 85 -18.67 -11.35 -10.93
C THR A 85 -17.58 -12.42 -10.79
N ALA A 86 -16.34 -12.09 -11.17
CA ALA A 86 -15.19 -13.00 -11.20
C ALA A 86 -15.45 -14.28 -12.03
N ASP A 87 -16.14 -14.15 -13.16
CA ASP A 87 -16.42 -15.27 -14.05
C ASP A 87 -15.19 -15.67 -14.85
N LEU A 88 -15.07 -16.97 -15.17
CA LEU A 88 -13.91 -17.48 -15.89
C LEU A 88 -13.84 -16.97 -17.34
N ALA A 89 -14.98 -16.69 -17.97
CA ALA A 89 -15.05 -16.31 -19.38
C ALA A 89 -14.45 -14.91 -19.63
N SER A 90 -14.59 -14.00 -18.67
CA SER A 90 -14.02 -12.65 -18.73
C SER A 90 -12.49 -12.63 -18.82
N ASN A 91 -11.77 -13.70 -18.42
CA ASN A 91 -10.31 -13.79 -18.60
C ASN A 91 -9.88 -13.78 -20.07
N PHE A 92 -10.77 -14.19 -20.99
CA PHE A 92 -10.47 -14.23 -22.43
C PHE A 92 -10.75 -12.89 -23.13
N LEU A 93 -11.26 -11.89 -22.41
CA LEU A 93 -11.46 -10.55 -22.95
C LEU A 93 -10.14 -9.79 -23.04
N PRO A 94 -10.02 -8.82 -23.96
CA PRO A 94 -8.88 -7.91 -23.98
C PRO A 94 -8.69 -7.24 -22.61
N GLY A 95 -7.46 -7.23 -22.11
CA GLY A 95 -7.14 -6.71 -20.78
C GLY A 95 -7.43 -7.69 -19.63
N GLY A 96 -7.79 -8.95 -19.92
CA GLY A 96 -7.89 -10.02 -18.91
C GLY A 96 -9.14 -9.97 -18.01
N THR A 97 -10.05 -9.03 -18.22
CA THR A 97 -11.33 -8.92 -17.50
C THR A 97 -12.35 -8.10 -18.30
N SER A 98 -13.55 -7.90 -17.75
CA SER A 98 -14.58 -7.07 -18.37
C SER A 98 -14.39 -5.58 -18.06
N GLN A 99 -14.78 -4.70 -19.00
CA GLN A 99 -14.76 -3.25 -18.77
C GLN A 99 -15.66 -2.84 -17.58
N ALA A 100 -16.73 -3.59 -17.31
CA ALA A 100 -17.60 -3.31 -16.18
C ALA A 100 -16.91 -3.56 -14.83
N ALA A 101 -16.03 -4.57 -14.75
CA ALA A 101 -15.20 -4.82 -13.58
C ALA A 101 -14.16 -3.71 -13.37
N ILE A 102 -13.50 -3.29 -14.46
CA ILE A 102 -12.55 -2.17 -14.45
C ILE A 102 -13.26 -0.88 -13.97
N ALA A 103 -14.42 -0.56 -14.55
CA ALA A 103 -15.19 0.62 -14.19
C ALA A 103 -15.62 0.62 -12.72
N GLU A 104 -15.91 -0.55 -12.14
CA GLU A 104 -16.23 -0.66 -10.72
C GLU A 104 -15.01 -0.39 -9.82
N ALA A 105 -13.84 -0.93 -10.17
CA ALA A 105 -12.62 -0.59 -9.44
C ALA A 105 -12.31 0.91 -9.54
N VAL A 106 -12.44 1.51 -10.73
CA VAL A 106 -12.31 2.97 -10.92
C VAL A 106 -13.30 3.74 -10.05
N ARG A 107 -14.56 3.30 -9.96
CA ARG A 107 -15.57 3.92 -9.09
C ARG A 107 -15.12 3.90 -7.62
N LEU A 108 -14.62 2.77 -7.13
CA LEU A 108 -14.14 2.62 -5.75
C LEU A 108 -12.92 3.50 -5.46
N PHE A 109 -11.95 3.59 -6.38
CA PHE A 109 -10.81 4.52 -6.22
C PHE A 109 -11.28 5.99 -6.15
N ASN A 110 -12.22 6.39 -7.02
CA ASN A 110 -12.79 7.73 -6.96
C ASN A 110 -13.61 7.97 -5.68
N GLU A 111 -14.30 6.95 -5.17
CA GLU A 111 -15.03 7.03 -3.91
C GLU A 111 -14.08 7.21 -2.73
N ALA A 112 -12.97 6.46 -2.67
CA ALA A 112 -11.92 6.65 -1.66
C ALA A 112 -11.38 8.09 -1.67
N ASN A 113 -11.07 8.61 -2.86
CA ASN A 113 -10.60 9.99 -3.01
C ASN A 113 -11.63 11.03 -2.58
N THR A 114 -12.89 10.84 -2.95
CA THR A 114 -13.96 11.79 -2.63
C THR A 114 -14.31 11.75 -1.15
N LYS A 115 -14.39 10.55 -0.56
CA LYS A 115 -14.83 10.32 0.82
C LYS A 115 -13.72 10.66 1.81
N CYS A 116 -12.50 10.27 1.49
CA CYS A 116 -11.34 10.35 2.37
C CYS A 116 -10.07 10.73 1.59
N PRO A 117 -9.97 11.99 1.11
CA PRO A 117 -8.86 12.44 0.24
C PRO A 117 -7.48 12.36 0.91
N ASN A 118 -7.44 12.29 2.24
CA ASN A 118 -6.20 12.25 3.03
C ASN A 118 -5.82 10.84 3.51
N SER A 119 -6.67 9.84 3.29
CA SER A 119 -6.31 8.45 3.60
C SER A 119 -5.40 7.91 2.50
N ASP A 120 -4.37 7.16 2.88
CA ASP A 120 -3.56 6.45 1.90
C ASP A 120 -4.40 5.31 1.29
N VAL A 121 -4.35 5.16 -0.03
CA VAL A 121 -5.02 4.04 -0.71
C VAL A 121 -3.96 3.03 -1.12
N VAL A 122 -4.19 1.78 -0.77
CA VAL A 122 -3.43 0.65 -1.32
C VAL A 122 -4.37 -0.29 -2.03
N ALA A 123 -3.86 -1.05 -2.99
CA ALA A 123 -4.69 -2.00 -3.71
C ALA A 123 -4.03 -3.36 -3.87
N GLY A 124 -4.87 -4.37 -4.08
CA GLY A 124 -4.37 -5.68 -4.44
C GLY A 124 -5.29 -6.44 -5.38
N GLY A 125 -4.73 -7.37 -6.13
CA GLY A 125 -5.50 -8.21 -7.03
C GLY A 125 -4.89 -9.58 -7.22
N TYR A 126 -5.71 -10.61 -7.26
CA TYR A 126 -5.27 -11.99 -7.49
C TYR A 126 -5.87 -12.56 -8.77
N SER A 127 -5.05 -13.24 -9.59
CA SER A 127 -5.49 -13.90 -10.82
C SER A 127 -6.24 -12.89 -11.72
N GLN A 128 -7.49 -13.13 -12.12
CA GLN A 128 -8.30 -12.14 -12.85
C GLN A 128 -8.40 -10.77 -12.15
N GLY A 129 -8.45 -10.73 -10.83
CA GLY A 129 -8.52 -9.49 -10.07
C GLY A 129 -7.27 -8.62 -10.22
N SER A 130 -6.10 -9.21 -10.48
CA SER A 130 -4.90 -8.44 -10.81
C SER A 130 -5.09 -7.62 -12.10
N ALA A 131 -5.77 -8.18 -13.10
CA ALA A 131 -6.11 -7.50 -14.33
C ALA A 131 -7.17 -6.41 -14.12
N VAL A 132 -8.11 -6.61 -13.18
CA VAL A 132 -9.08 -5.58 -12.79
C VAL A 132 -8.39 -4.35 -12.20
N ILE A 133 -7.48 -4.55 -11.24
CA ILE A 133 -6.72 -3.45 -10.63
C ILE A 133 -5.81 -2.79 -11.67
N ALA A 134 -5.00 -3.58 -12.39
CA ALA A 134 -4.09 -3.06 -13.41
C ALA A 134 -4.81 -2.29 -14.52
N GLY A 135 -5.99 -2.75 -14.94
CA GLY A 135 -6.81 -2.06 -15.94
C GLY A 135 -7.46 -0.78 -15.43
N ALA A 136 -7.69 -0.65 -14.12
CA ALA A 136 -8.31 0.54 -13.53
C ALA A 136 -7.34 1.71 -13.41
N ILE A 137 -6.07 1.46 -13.08
CA ILE A 137 -5.09 2.52 -12.80
C ILE A 137 -4.90 3.52 -13.96
N PRO A 138 -4.77 3.11 -15.24
CA PRO A 138 -4.66 4.03 -16.36
C PRO A 138 -5.82 5.02 -16.45
N ASP A 139 -7.04 4.58 -16.11
CA ASP A 139 -8.29 5.32 -16.21
C ASP A 139 -8.52 6.31 -15.05
N LEU A 140 -7.67 6.30 -14.01
CA LEU A 140 -7.77 7.23 -12.89
C LEU A 140 -7.29 8.64 -13.26
N SER A 141 -7.85 9.67 -12.61
CA SER A 141 -7.25 11.01 -12.69
C SER A 141 -5.87 11.02 -12.02
N ALA A 142 -5.00 11.98 -12.35
CA ALA A 142 -3.68 12.10 -11.72
C ALA A 142 -3.77 12.24 -10.19
N ALA A 143 -4.77 12.97 -9.68
CA ALA A 143 -4.99 13.16 -8.25
C ALA A 143 -5.39 11.86 -7.54
N VAL A 144 -6.33 11.11 -8.11
CA VAL A 144 -6.78 9.83 -7.54
C VAL A 144 -5.65 8.80 -7.59
N ARG A 145 -4.91 8.77 -8.70
CA ARG A 145 -3.76 7.88 -8.86
C ARG A 145 -2.64 8.16 -7.87
N ALA A 146 -2.35 9.44 -7.58
CA ALA A 146 -1.35 9.83 -6.58
C ALA A 146 -1.74 9.45 -5.13
N GLN A 147 -3.01 9.17 -4.88
CA GLN A 147 -3.48 8.64 -3.60
C GLN A 147 -3.19 7.12 -3.46
N VAL A 148 -2.96 6.40 -4.57
CA VAL A 148 -2.67 4.96 -4.56
C VAL A 148 -1.17 4.75 -4.30
N LYS A 149 -0.82 4.49 -3.04
CA LYS A 149 0.56 4.41 -2.54
C LYS A 149 1.27 3.11 -2.84
N GLY A 150 0.52 2.02 -2.99
CA GLY A 150 1.09 0.72 -3.28
C GLY A 150 0.07 -0.25 -3.88
N ILE A 151 0.55 -1.09 -4.80
CA ILE A 151 -0.25 -2.16 -5.41
C ILE A 151 0.51 -3.48 -5.30
N VAL A 152 -0.19 -4.53 -4.86
CA VAL A 152 0.32 -5.91 -4.89
C VAL A 152 -0.54 -6.78 -5.80
N VAL A 153 0.08 -7.51 -6.71
CA VAL A 153 -0.66 -8.44 -7.58
C VAL A 153 -0.11 -9.86 -7.50
N PHE A 154 -1.01 -10.83 -7.39
CA PHE A 154 -0.68 -12.26 -7.23
C PHE A 154 -1.13 -13.03 -8.46
N GLY A 155 -0.25 -13.83 -9.06
CA GLY A 155 -0.57 -14.59 -10.27
C GLY A 155 -1.06 -13.66 -11.39
N TYR A 156 -0.27 -12.63 -11.70
CA TYR A 156 -0.68 -11.51 -12.55
C TYR A 156 -0.92 -11.95 -13.99
N THR A 157 -2.19 -12.04 -14.41
CA THR A 157 -2.59 -12.58 -15.72
C THR A 157 -2.20 -11.71 -16.91
N GLN A 158 -1.81 -10.46 -16.67
CA GLN A 158 -1.33 -9.52 -17.68
C GLN A 158 0.18 -9.23 -17.52
N ASN A 159 0.90 -10.05 -16.76
CA ASN A 159 2.32 -9.84 -16.46
C ASN A 159 3.19 -9.78 -17.72
N GLU A 160 3.13 -10.80 -18.58
CA GLU A 160 3.89 -10.81 -19.83
C GLU A 160 3.46 -9.67 -20.78
N GLN A 161 2.15 -9.45 -20.87
CA GLN A 161 1.53 -8.49 -21.79
C GLN A 161 1.89 -7.04 -21.42
N ASN A 162 2.04 -6.76 -20.12
CA ASN A 162 2.39 -5.43 -19.60
C ASN A 162 3.87 -5.32 -19.20
N GLY A 163 4.70 -6.34 -19.47
CA GLY A 163 6.14 -6.32 -19.17
C GLY A 163 6.47 -6.22 -17.68
N GLY A 164 5.65 -6.83 -16.81
CA GLY A 164 5.82 -6.80 -15.35
C GLY A 164 5.34 -5.52 -14.67
N GLY A 165 4.74 -4.59 -15.42
CA GLY A 165 4.26 -3.32 -14.90
C GLY A 165 2.74 -3.15 -14.93
N ILE A 166 2.30 -2.00 -14.42
CA ILE A 166 0.96 -1.44 -14.65
C ILE A 166 1.14 -0.12 -15.41
N PRO A 167 0.50 0.08 -16.57
CA PRO A 167 0.66 1.31 -17.33
C PRO A 167 0.31 2.55 -16.50
N SER A 168 1.15 3.57 -16.60
CA SER A 168 0.98 4.84 -15.89
C SER A 168 0.96 4.71 -14.35
N TYR A 169 1.69 3.75 -13.81
CA TYR A 169 1.93 3.57 -12.38
C TYR A 169 3.44 3.38 -12.11
N PRO A 170 4.02 3.95 -11.04
CA PRO A 170 5.44 3.78 -10.72
C PRO A 170 5.79 2.32 -10.43
N GLN A 171 6.91 1.84 -10.96
CA GLN A 171 7.32 0.44 -10.75
C GLN A 171 7.69 0.18 -9.28
N ASP A 172 8.27 1.15 -8.57
CA ASP A 172 8.66 0.97 -7.17
C ASP A 172 7.48 0.86 -6.21
N ASP A 173 6.29 1.30 -6.64
CA ASP A 173 5.05 1.21 -5.88
C ASP A 173 4.21 -0.03 -6.27
N LEU A 174 4.74 -0.88 -7.15
CA LEU A 174 4.12 -2.13 -7.59
C LEU A 174 4.99 -3.33 -7.21
N GLU A 175 4.39 -4.28 -6.48
CA GLU A 175 4.99 -5.60 -6.24
C GLU A 175 4.19 -6.69 -6.95
N VAL A 176 4.89 -7.50 -7.75
CA VAL A 176 4.29 -8.60 -8.54
C VAL A 176 4.75 -9.94 -7.97
N PHE A 177 3.80 -10.70 -7.42
CA PHE A 177 4.01 -12.05 -6.92
C PHE A 177 3.64 -13.06 -8.00
N CYS A 178 4.66 -13.70 -8.57
CA CYS A 178 4.52 -14.78 -9.54
C CYS A 178 5.36 -15.98 -9.07
N ALA A 179 4.68 -17.03 -8.62
CA ALA A 179 5.32 -18.24 -8.12
C ALA A 179 5.98 -19.02 -9.26
N ASP A 180 7.12 -19.65 -8.98
CA ASP A 180 7.78 -20.53 -9.95
C ASP A 180 6.83 -21.63 -10.42
N GLY A 181 6.59 -21.67 -11.74
CA GLY A 181 5.68 -22.62 -12.37
C GLY A 181 4.22 -22.16 -12.43
N ASP A 182 3.90 -20.92 -12.04
CA ASP A 182 2.63 -20.28 -12.36
C ASP A 182 2.63 -19.75 -13.80
N LEU A 183 2.12 -20.58 -14.72
CA LEU A 183 2.09 -20.27 -16.15
C LEU A 183 1.12 -19.13 -16.50
N VAL A 184 0.32 -18.65 -15.55
CA VAL A 184 -0.55 -17.48 -15.75
C VAL A 184 0.26 -16.20 -15.89
N CYS A 185 1.38 -16.11 -15.18
CA CYS A 185 2.31 -14.98 -15.29
C CYS A 185 3.08 -14.96 -16.61
N ASP A 186 3.14 -16.10 -17.31
CA ASP A 186 3.82 -16.28 -18.60
C ASP A 186 2.83 -16.19 -19.78
N GLY A 187 1.75 -15.41 -19.62
CA GLY A 187 0.79 -15.10 -20.68
C GLY A 187 -0.17 -16.23 -21.07
N THR A 188 -0.17 -17.34 -20.34
CA THR A 188 -1.16 -18.42 -20.53
C THR A 188 -2.32 -18.28 -19.55
N LEU A 189 -3.44 -18.99 -19.78
CA LEU A 189 -4.52 -19.12 -18.79
C LEU A 189 -4.58 -20.55 -18.23
N ILE A 190 -3.42 -21.18 -18.08
CA ILE A 190 -3.28 -22.53 -17.53
C ILE A 190 -3.04 -22.42 -16.02
N ILE A 191 -4.05 -22.80 -15.23
CA ILE A 191 -3.96 -22.79 -13.77
C ILE A 191 -3.15 -24.01 -13.31
N THR A 192 -1.92 -23.78 -12.85
CA THR A 192 -1.09 -24.81 -12.20
C THR A 192 -1.28 -24.76 -10.67
N PRO A 193 -0.80 -25.76 -9.91
CA PRO A 193 -0.83 -25.68 -8.45
C PRO A 193 -0.11 -24.46 -7.87
N ALA A 194 0.94 -23.97 -8.54
CA ALA A 194 1.68 -22.77 -8.13
C ALA A 194 0.79 -21.51 -8.13
N HIS A 195 -0.23 -21.47 -8.99
CA HIS A 195 -1.19 -20.35 -9.00
C HIS A 195 -2.02 -20.24 -7.71
N LEU A 196 -2.02 -21.26 -6.85
CA LEU A 196 -2.85 -21.34 -5.65
C LEU A 196 -2.06 -21.12 -4.34
N THR A 197 -0.77 -20.78 -4.40
CA THR A 197 0.13 -20.78 -3.23
C THR A 197 0.38 -19.40 -2.61
N TYR A 198 -0.29 -18.35 -3.08
CA TYR A 198 0.00 -16.96 -2.71
C TYR A 198 -0.50 -16.50 -1.33
N SER A 199 -1.15 -17.36 -0.55
CA SER A 199 -1.72 -16.94 0.75
C SER A 199 -0.66 -16.48 1.75
N ASP A 200 0.50 -17.15 1.80
CA ASP A 200 1.61 -16.77 2.68
C ASP A 200 2.29 -15.48 2.18
N ASP A 201 2.42 -15.33 0.86
CA ASP A 201 2.92 -14.09 0.26
C ASP A 201 2.02 -12.90 0.62
N ALA A 202 0.69 -13.10 0.55
CA ALA A 202 -0.31 -12.11 0.90
C ALA A 202 -0.27 -11.72 2.39
N ALA A 203 -0.05 -12.69 3.29
CA ALA A 203 -0.02 -12.46 4.73
C ALA A 203 1.31 -11.86 5.23
N GLY A 204 2.40 -11.98 4.45
CA GLY A 204 3.74 -11.55 4.82
C GLY A 204 4.28 -10.48 3.88
N PRO A 205 5.14 -10.84 2.91
CA PRO A 205 5.89 -9.88 2.11
C PRO A 205 5.02 -8.87 1.35
N ALA A 206 3.83 -9.24 0.90
CA ALA A 206 2.92 -8.29 0.26
C ALA A 206 2.35 -7.25 1.24
N ALA A 207 1.99 -7.70 2.45
CA ALA A 207 1.53 -6.80 3.50
C ALA A 207 2.67 -5.87 3.95
N GLU A 208 3.87 -6.40 4.19
CA GLU A 208 5.07 -5.61 4.52
C GLU A 208 5.40 -4.57 3.44
N PHE A 209 5.27 -4.95 2.16
CA PHE A 209 5.42 -4.02 1.06
C PHE A 209 4.38 -2.88 1.14
N LEU A 210 3.09 -3.19 1.25
CA LEU A 210 2.05 -2.15 1.35
C LEU A 210 2.21 -1.29 2.62
N GLU A 211 2.58 -1.89 3.75
CA GLU A 211 2.88 -1.18 5.00
C GLU A 211 4.00 -0.17 4.79
N SER A 212 5.03 -0.53 4.02
CA SER A 212 6.13 0.40 3.69
C SER A 212 5.71 1.58 2.82
N LYS A 213 4.51 1.55 2.23
CA LYS A 213 3.94 2.61 1.39
C LYS A 213 2.94 3.50 2.14
N ILE A 214 2.38 3.02 3.25
CA ILE A 214 1.37 3.72 4.05
C ILE A 214 2.06 4.52 5.16
N GLY A 215 1.55 5.72 5.47
CA GLY A 215 1.93 6.41 6.71
C GLY A 215 3.13 7.35 6.59
N HIS A 216 3.50 7.76 5.38
CA HIS A 216 4.46 8.85 5.20
C HIS A 216 3.95 10.21 5.70
N VAL A 217 2.63 10.33 5.95
CA VAL A 217 1.97 11.54 6.47
C VAL A 217 0.88 11.16 7.47
N VAL A 218 1.05 11.52 8.74
CA VAL A 218 0.06 11.28 9.79
C VAL A 218 -0.51 12.60 10.31
N ARG A 219 -1.84 12.74 10.34
CA ARG A 219 -2.52 13.89 10.95
C ARG A 219 -2.81 13.60 12.43
N SER A 220 -2.29 14.44 13.33
CA SER A 220 -2.56 14.38 14.77
C SER A 220 -3.12 15.72 15.26
N GLY A 221 -4.44 15.81 15.40
CA GLY A 221 -5.11 17.07 15.74
C GLY A 221 -4.93 18.11 14.63
N THR A 222 -4.24 19.21 14.93
CA THR A 222 -3.98 20.31 13.99
C THR A 222 -2.59 20.24 13.34
N THR A 223 -1.82 19.16 13.56
CA THR A 223 -0.49 18.99 12.96
C THR A 223 -0.45 17.79 12.03
N LEU A 224 0.42 17.88 11.03
CA LEU A 224 0.86 16.81 10.15
C LEU A 224 2.27 16.41 10.54
N HIS A 225 2.49 15.11 10.64
CA HIS A 225 3.77 14.48 10.92
C HIS A 225 4.20 13.74 9.65
N ILE A 226 5.25 14.22 9.01
CA ILE A 226 5.81 13.63 7.81
C ILE A 226 6.93 12.69 8.24
N ALA A 227 6.90 11.45 7.75
CA ALA A 227 7.99 10.50 7.93
C ALA A 227 9.30 11.07 7.38
N GLY A 228 10.42 10.50 7.80
CA GLY A 228 11.72 10.88 7.26
C GLY A 228 11.81 10.55 5.77
N TRP A 229 12.25 11.53 4.98
CA TRP A 229 12.48 11.39 3.54
C TRP A 229 13.95 11.52 3.22
N MET A 230 14.46 10.53 2.47
CA MET A 230 15.78 10.60 1.85
C MET A 230 15.69 11.29 0.49
N GLY A 231 16.86 11.53 -0.11
CA GLY A 231 16.97 12.12 -1.44
C GLY A 231 16.72 11.14 -2.58
N ASP A 232 15.69 10.31 -2.51
CA ASP A 232 15.31 9.39 -3.57
C ASP A 232 14.31 10.00 -4.57
N ASP A 233 14.46 9.61 -5.83
CA ASP A 233 13.57 10.00 -6.92
C ASP A 233 12.24 9.22 -6.81
N PRO A 234 11.08 9.88 -6.71
CA PRO A 234 9.80 9.22 -6.51
C PRO A 234 9.32 8.40 -7.72
N GLU A 235 9.89 8.59 -8.92
CA GLU A 235 9.56 7.78 -10.10
C GLU A 235 10.38 6.49 -10.18
N THR A 236 11.59 6.50 -9.62
CA THR A 236 12.56 5.39 -9.77
C THR A 236 13.05 4.76 -8.47
N GLY A 237 12.63 5.30 -7.33
CA GLY A 237 12.98 4.81 -5.99
C GLY A 237 14.47 4.94 -5.62
N ALA A 238 15.33 5.33 -6.58
CA ALA A 238 16.76 5.40 -6.42
C ALA A 238 17.21 6.72 -5.79
N ILE A 239 18.30 6.67 -5.00
CA ILE A 239 18.93 7.87 -4.46
C ILE A 239 19.50 8.72 -5.60
N VAL A 240 19.14 10.01 -5.64
CA VAL A 240 19.57 10.89 -6.72
C VAL A 240 21.09 11.09 -6.71
N PRO A 241 21.75 11.12 -7.88
CA PRO A 241 23.16 11.43 -7.98
C PRO A 241 23.40 12.92 -7.67
N GLY A 242 24.65 13.28 -7.33
CA GLY A 242 25.05 14.67 -7.07
C GLY A 242 25.38 14.97 -5.61
N GLY A 243 25.44 13.94 -4.76
CA GLY A 243 25.84 14.08 -3.36
C GLY A 243 24.78 14.75 -2.50
N ILE A 244 25.19 15.22 -1.33
CA ILE A 244 24.27 15.65 -0.28
C ILE A 244 23.37 16.83 -0.68
N GLU A 245 23.83 17.75 -1.52
CA GLU A 245 23.04 18.90 -1.96
C GLU A 245 21.86 18.45 -2.83
N ALA A 246 22.11 17.57 -3.79
CA ALA A 246 21.07 17.00 -4.66
C ALA A 246 20.08 16.15 -3.85
N GLN A 247 20.59 15.34 -2.92
CA GLN A 247 19.74 14.52 -2.06
C GLN A 247 18.90 15.38 -1.11
N THR A 248 19.46 16.45 -0.53
CA THR A 248 18.71 17.38 0.34
C THR A 248 17.58 18.05 -0.45
N GLU A 249 17.89 18.54 -1.66
CA GLU A 249 16.91 19.17 -2.54
C GLU A 249 15.76 18.21 -2.90
N GLN A 250 16.09 16.94 -3.21
CA GLN A 250 15.09 15.93 -3.53
C GLN A 250 14.23 15.56 -2.30
N ALA A 251 14.84 15.36 -1.14
CA ALA A 251 14.13 15.08 0.10
C ALA A 251 13.12 16.19 0.44
N ILE A 252 13.50 17.46 0.29
CA ILE A 252 12.58 18.60 0.51
C ILE A 252 11.42 18.59 -0.49
N LYS A 253 11.67 18.25 -1.77
CA LYS A 253 10.59 18.12 -2.78
C LYS A 253 9.62 17.00 -2.42
N ASN A 254 10.12 15.87 -1.95
CA ASN A 254 9.29 14.74 -1.53
C ASN A 254 8.41 15.12 -0.32
N ILE A 255 8.99 15.79 0.69
CA ILE A 255 8.24 16.33 1.84
C ILE A 255 7.19 17.36 1.40
N LYS A 256 7.56 18.27 0.49
CA LYS A 256 6.62 19.27 -0.05
C LYS A 256 5.43 18.59 -0.71
N ALA A 257 5.67 17.58 -1.55
CA ALA A 257 4.61 16.83 -2.21
C ALA A 257 3.69 16.14 -1.18
N CYS A 258 4.26 15.57 -0.12
CA CYS A 258 3.51 14.98 1.00
C CYS A 258 2.60 16.01 1.70
N LEU A 259 3.15 17.18 2.02
CA LEU A 259 2.40 18.26 2.65
C LEU A 259 1.27 18.78 1.76
N GLU A 260 1.55 18.99 0.47
CA GLU A 260 0.56 19.48 -0.51
C GLU A 260 -0.58 18.48 -0.71
N ALA A 261 -0.25 17.18 -0.79
CA ALA A 261 -1.24 16.12 -0.87
C ALA A 261 -2.16 16.08 0.37
N ALA A 262 -1.64 16.46 1.55
CA ALA A 262 -2.39 16.53 2.80
C ALA A 262 -3.06 17.88 3.08
N GLY A 263 -3.07 18.80 2.10
CA GLY A 263 -3.71 20.13 2.21
C GLY A 263 -2.90 21.18 2.98
N SER A 264 -1.58 20.97 3.12
CA SER A 264 -0.64 21.86 3.81
C SER A 264 0.47 22.36 2.87
N SER A 265 1.50 23.00 3.41
CA SER A 265 2.68 23.49 2.67
C SER A 265 3.91 23.54 3.58
N LEU A 266 5.09 23.68 2.98
CA LEU A 266 6.35 23.87 3.73
C LEU A 266 6.32 25.14 4.60
N ASP A 267 5.57 26.18 4.20
CA ASP A 267 5.42 27.43 4.97
C ASP A 267 4.77 27.21 6.34
N LYS A 268 4.03 26.10 6.49
CA LYS A 268 3.40 25.69 7.75
C LYS A 268 4.29 24.78 8.59
N ALA A 269 5.54 24.50 8.16
CA ALA A 269 6.46 23.70 8.94
C ALA A 269 6.79 24.40 10.26
N VAL A 270 6.61 23.68 11.36
CA VAL A 270 6.91 24.19 12.71
C VAL A 270 8.17 23.55 13.29
N ARG A 271 8.54 22.35 12.82
CA ARG A 271 9.74 21.64 13.26
C ARG A 271 10.33 20.82 12.12
N THR A 272 11.65 20.80 12.04
CA THR A 272 12.38 19.89 11.18
C THR A 272 13.48 19.15 11.94
N ARG A 273 13.76 17.92 11.50
CA ARG A 273 14.92 17.13 11.96
C ARG A 273 15.70 16.67 10.76
N ILE A 274 17.01 16.77 10.87
CA ILE A 274 17.98 16.43 9.84
C ILE A 274 18.84 15.32 10.40
N TYR A 275 18.84 14.16 9.74
CA TYR A 275 19.80 13.10 10.00
C TYR A 275 20.84 13.10 8.89
N ILE A 276 22.12 13.18 9.25
CA ILE A 276 23.22 13.34 8.30
C ILE A 276 24.29 12.28 8.53
N MET A 277 24.89 11.76 7.47
CA MET A 277 25.97 10.77 7.57
C MET A 277 27.31 11.39 8.00
N ASP A 278 27.56 12.65 7.60
CA ASP A 278 28.78 13.40 7.90
C ASP A 278 28.45 14.85 8.28
N MET A 279 28.69 15.23 9.54
CA MET A 279 28.42 16.57 10.05
C MET A 279 29.29 17.65 9.38
N ASP A 280 30.42 17.29 8.77
CA ASP A 280 31.23 18.24 8.00
C ASP A 280 30.49 18.76 6.76
N GLU A 281 29.46 18.04 6.29
CA GLU A 281 28.61 18.45 5.16
C GLU A 281 27.41 19.31 5.57
N PHE A 282 27.18 19.55 6.88
CA PHE A 282 25.99 20.25 7.37
C PHE A 282 25.77 21.62 6.71
N ARG A 283 26.83 22.39 6.44
CA ARG A 283 26.71 23.71 5.78
C ARG A 283 26.14 23.64 4.37
N LYS A 284 26.34 22.52 3.66
CA LYS A 284 25.76 22.31 2.33
C LYS A 284 24.26 22.05 2.45
N VAL A 285 23.85 21.22 3.42
CA VAL A 285 22.44 20.98 3.75
C VAL A 285 21.75 22.29 4.14
N ASP A 286 22.34 23.07 5.04
CA ASP A 286 21.81 24.34 5.52
C ASP A 286 21.65 25.37 4.38
N ALA A 287 22.58 25.42 3.43
CA ALA A 287 22.51 26.30 2.27
C ALA A 287 21.40 25.91 1.27
N VAL A 288 21.10 24.62 1.11
CA VAL A 288 19.95 24.16 0.33
C VAL A 288 18.66 24.47 1.10
N TRP A 289 18.64 24.13 2.39
CA TRP A 289 17.51 24.31 3.29
C TRP A 289 17.02 25.77 3.33
N GLY A 290 17.94 26.73 3.46
CA GLY A 290 17.63 28.16 3.51
C GLY A 290 16.98 28.73 2.25
N LYS A 291 16.86 27.96 1.15
CA LYS A 291 16.14 28.36 -0.07
C LYS A 291 14.65 27.99 -0.02
N TRP A 292 14.27 27.08 0.86
CA TRP A 292 12.93 26.49 0.90
C TRP A 292 12.05 26.99 2.03
N PHE A 293 12.61 27.73 2.99
CA PHE A 293 11.90 28.27 4.15
C PHE A 293 12.12 29.77 4.27
N GLU A 294 11.13 30.47 4.80
CA GLU A 294 11.19 31.89 5.14
C GLU A 294 10.87 32.12 6.62
N GLU A 295 11.08 33.34 7.13
CA GLU A 295 10.74 33.66 8.52
C GLU A 295 9.21 33.67 8.75
N PRO A 296 8.70 33.10 9.88
CA PRO A 296 9.46 32.47 10.95
C PRO A 296 9.91 31.04 10.59
N TYR A 297 11.22 30.78 10.71
CA TYR A 297 11.78 29.45 10.41
C TYR A 297 11.28 28.38 11.40
N PRO A 298 11.07 27.12 10.95
CA PRO A 298 10.80 26.01 11.85
C PRO A 298 11.95 25.79 12.83
N VAL A 299 11.64 25.27 14.03
CA VAL A 299 12.71 24.83 14.93
C VAL A 299 13.42 23.62 14.30
N SER A 300 14.74 23.68 14.20
CA SER A 300 15.54 22.65 13.53
C SER A 300 16.47 21.92 14.48
N THR A 301 16.70 20.64 14.24
CA THR A 301 17.72 19.83 14.94
C THR A 301 18.46 18.97 13.92
N CYS A 302 19.78 19.02 13.93
CA CYS A 302 20.63 18.18 13.09
C CYS A 302 21.36 17.15 13.95
N VAL A 303 21.35 15.88 13.53
CA VAL A 303 21.98 14.76 14.23
C VAL A 303 22.82 13.97 13.23
N GLN A 304 24.10 13.77 13.55
CA GLN A 304 24.91 12.82 12.80
C GLN A 304 24.56 11.39 13.21
N ILE A 305 24.38 10.51 12.22
CA ILE A 305 24.02 9.10 12.39
C ILE A 305 25.05 8.20 11.68
N SER A 306 25.01 6.91 11.99
CA SER A 306 25.97 5.92 11.43
C SER A 306 25.48 5.22 10.16
N GLY A 307 24.20 5.38 9.79
CA GLY A 307 23.61 4.71 8.64
C GLY A 307 22.15 5.11 8.42
N LEU A 308 21.74 5.10 7.15
CA LEU A 308 20.39 5.35 6.66
C LEU A 308 19.80 4.08 6.02
N ALA A 309 18.48 4.06 5.82
CA ALA A 309 17.77 2.87 5.35
C ALA A 309 18.13 2.47 3.90
N LYS A 310 18.42 3.43 3.02
CA LYS A 310 18.85 3.18 1.64
C LYS A 310 20.36 3.33 1.49
N GLU A 311 20.98 2.37 0.80
CA GLU A 311 22.40 2.45 0.44
C GLU A 311 22.66 3.70 -0.42
N GLY A 312 23.73 4.44 -0.11
CA GLY A 312 24.10 5.67 -0.82
C GLY A 312 23.35 6.94 -0.36
N ALA A 313 22.37 6.82 0.54
CA ALA A 313 21.76 7.98 1.17
C ALA A 313 22.74 8.68 2.13
N LEU A 314 22.78 10.00 2.09
CA LEU A 314 23.66 10.87 2.87
C LEU A 314 22.89 11.74 3.88
N VAL A 315 21.59 11.94 3.63
CA VAL A 315 20.71 12.79 4.42
C VAL A 315 19.28 12.22 4.44
N GLU A 316 18.60 12.37 5.58
CA GLU A 316 17.16 12.13 5.74
C GLU A 316 16.53 13.31 6.51
N LEU A 317 15.35 13.74 6.07
CA LEU A 317 14.67 14.93 6.57
C LEU A 317 13.27 14.56 7.09
N GLU A 318 12.96 14.94 8.31
CA GLU A 318 11.64 14.75 8.94
C GLU A 318 11.02 16.14 9.22
N VAL A 319 9.72 16.29 8.97
CA VAL A 319 9.00 17.57 9.14
C VAL A 319 7.70 17.39 9.90
N VAL A 320 7.44 18.31 10.83
CA VAL A 320 6.12 18.53 11.41
C VAL A 320 5.60 19.87 10.93
N ALA A 321 4.37 19.90 10.43
CA ALA A 321 3.71 21.10 9.92
C ALA A 321 2.30 21.26 10.50
N GLU A 322 1.73 22.45 10.41
CA GLU A 322 0.29 22.65 10.65
C GLU A 322 -0.54 22.07 9.49
N ALA A 323 -1.75 21.62 9.80
CA ALA A 323 -2.59 20.84 8.89
C ALA A 323 -3.54 21.67 8.00
#